data_AF-D7BD76-F1
#
_entry.id   AF-D7BD76-F1
#
_cell.length_a   1.000
_cell.length_b   1.000
_cell.length_c   1.000
_cell.angle_alpha   90.00
_cell.angle_beta   90.00
_cell.angle_gamma   90.00
#
_symmetry.space_group_name_H-M   'P 1'
#
loop_
_entity.id
_entity.type
_entity.pdbx_description
1 polymer ?
#
loop_
_entity_poly.entity_id
_entity_poly.type
_entity_poly.pdbx_seq_one_letter_code
_entity_poly.pdbx_strand_id
1 'polypeptide(L)'
;MQFNAIPSGHWWRSALLLLLASCGNRSSNPAIPLPDNTTPPILVAGARPTLLSAYWHRKVLVSGKEVSAPGSDQVEIRGMKYFPRQFATGLQLDLESNKARVVDPGPYAGLDVLATRQYSTYTQYNTDQFTFLRLSRSARVGVIWFGTASNLPTWLKDWTAGSHVRITQPWNPSSAMTFPTFWKPLDAGDHWLGSVEGKAGAVYAILLAEADGKPSPEPVVPQGLEVPKPNTACPAWVYEQYKVRGVDGRWYYTWAPQIDPTYWCYLGSEHGSDPRQFPALARLIESGKIKLAFGYVGAKANTTAFCQNCHQDRLKRKIMDAPISTYKVFAFDDRQGHDWLIQFQIGSSSKARLCQRHHEYDLWVADQQSGELLASLHWMSDTGPTLDASANGGVDASGSNLANSTRYRPPLCPENAITDPRDPSFVPMDNSVGRRRIPRTDRNGYETWQPSFPKELGFHNGRAYNIDNPLTRCAPTRDAQGTPTCLSIEQTDPAYNWGENRWFIIPGADQNDGFGIYADQAIATGTFYTAPYVDPDDGKLHLRQATDADAVEQYIKPGLHILHISGERWIPYDPWWVEYKPVPTGTVNFDTHNLERGLQWGN
;
A
#
# COMPACT_ATOMS: atom_id res chain seq x y z
N MET A 1 22.07 -49.51 70.75
CA MET A 1 21.96 -50.95 71.06
C MET A 1 21.29 -51.63 69.87
N GLN A 2 22.01 -52.61 69.29
CA GLN A 2 21.58 -53.81 68.53
C GLN A 2 20.40 -53.68 67.55
N PHE A 3 20.61 -53.73 66.23
CA PHE A 3 20.96 -54.87 65.33
C PHE A 3 19.76 -55.68 64.80
N ASN A 4 19.80 -55.87 63.46
CA ASN A 4 19.25 -56.98 62.66
C ASN A 4 17.73 -56.98 62.33
N ALA A 5 17.26 -57.35 61.13
CA ALA A 5 17.89 -57.79 59.88
C ALA A 5 16.89 -57.69 58.69
N ILE A 6 17.47 -57.65 57.49
CA ILE A 6 16.91 -57.74 56.12
C ILE A 6 16.63 -59.23 55.78
N PRO A 7 15.60 -59.62 54.98
CA PRO A 7 15.68 -59.72 53.50
C PRO A 7 14.35 -59.39 52.80
N SER A 8 14.19 -59.12 51.51
CA SER A 8 15.03 -58.94 50.31
C SER A 8 14.03 -58.68 49.17
N GLY A 9 14.38 -57.87 48.15
CA GLY A 9 13.70 -57.95 46.85
C GLY A 9 13.40 -56.60 46.19
N HIS A 10 14.39 -56.09 45.44
CA HIS A 10 14.32 -55.27 44.21
C HIS A 10 13.25 -54.16 44.16
N TRP A 11 13.57 -52.89 44.42
CA TRP A 11 14.41 -51.93 43.68
C TRP A 11 14.00 -51.61 42.24
N TRP A 12 13.63 -50.37 41.88
CA TRP A 12 13.41 -49.11 42.65
C TRP A 12 12.93 -47.99 41.70
N ARG A 13 12.45 -46.88 42.31
CA ARG A 13 12.23 -45.50 41.81
C ARG A 13 10.90 -45.19 41.08
N SER A 14 10.09 -44.20 41.46
CA SER A 14 10.05 -43.28 42.60
C SER A 14 8.65 -42.64 42.67
N ALA A 15 8.15 -42.43 43.89
CA ALA A 15 6.97 -41.67 44.27
C ALA A 15 7.12 -40.17 43.88
N LEU A 16 6.08 -39.53 43.33
CA LEU A 16 5.03 -38.78 44.03
C LEU A 16 5.56 -37.62 44.89
N LEU A 17 5.38 -36.37 44.43
CA LEU A 17 4.57 -35.36 45.14
C LEU A 17 4.42 -34.07 44.31
N LEU A 18 3.15 -33.66 44.12
CA LEU A 18 2.68 -32.29 44.00
C LEU A 18 3.20 -31.46 45.22
N LEU A 19 3.37 -30.13 45.25
CA LEU A 19 2.79 -29.00 44.54
C LEU A 19 3.56 -27.73 44.98
N LEU A 20 3.59 -26.73 44.08
CA LEU A 20 3.69 -25.26 44.27
C LEU A 20 4.86 -24.59 43.54
N ALA A 21 4.57 -23.99 42.38
CA ALA A 21 4.83 -22.57 42.11
C ALA A 21 4.22 -22.16 40.75
N SER A 22 3.47 -21.06 40.79
CA SER A 22 2.86 -20.32 39.69
C SER A 22 3.85 -19.82 38.62
N CYS A 23 3.43 -19.77 37.36
CA CYS A 23 3.46 -18.58 36.47
C CYS A 23 3.14 -18.93 35.00
N GLY A 24 2.18 -18.20 34.41
CA GLY A 24 2.18 -17.82 32.98
C GLY A 24 1.86 -18.89 31.92
N ASN A 25 0.58 -19.21 31.75
CA ASN A 25 0.09 -19.90 30.55
C ASN A 25 0.26 -18.99 29.31
N ARG A 26 1.28 -19.23 28.49
CA ARG A 26 1.22 -18.95 27.05
C ARG A 26 0.68 -20.21 26.38
N SER A 27 -0.53 -20.12 25.82
CA SER A 27 -1.08 -21.15 24.95
C SER A 27 -0.19 -21.27 23.71
N SER A 28 0.55 -22.36 23.60
CA SER A 28 1.10 -22.83 22.33
C SER A 28 -0.07 -23.29 21.45
N ASN A 29 -0.46 -22.46 20.48
CA ASN A 29 -1.30 -22.95 19.39
C ASN A 29 -0.54 -24.04 18.62
N PRO A 30 -1.19 -25.14 18.21
CA PRO A 30 -0.55 -26.13 17.36
C PRO A 30 -0.18 -25.48 16.02
N ALA A 31 1.07 -25.69 15.59
CA ALA A 31 1.56 -25.20 14.32
C ALA A 31 0.74 -25.81 13.17
N ILE A 32 0.07 -24.95 12.40
CA ILE A 32 -0.61 -25.32 11.17
C ILE A 32 0.47 -25.71 10.14
N PRO A 33 0.37 -26.86 9.45
CA PRO A 33 1.25 -27.19 8.35
C PRO A 33 1.10 -26.14 7.24
N LEU A 34 2.13 -25.37 6.98
CA LEU A 34 2.15 -24.43 5.85
C LEU A 34 2.27 -25.24 4.54
N PRO A 35 1.53 -24.88 3.47
CA PRO A 35 1.63 -25.53 2.18
C PRO A 35 3.05 -25.43 1.60
N ASP A 36 3.42 -26.45 0.82
CA ASP A 36 4.75 -26.60 0.25
C ASP A 36 5.07 -25.52 -0.79
N ASN A 37 6.36 -25.20 -0.84
CA ASN A 37 7.01 -24.14 -1.61
C ASN A 37 6.79 -24.30 -3.11
N THR A 38 6.62 -23.18 -3.82
CA THR A 38 6.14 -23.18 -5.22
C THR A 38 5.74 -21.80 -5.70
N THR A 39 4.74 -21.24 -5.03
CA THR A 39 3.89 -20.22 -5.67
C THR A 39 3.77 -18.99 -4.76
N PRO A 40 3.85 -17.75 -5.29
CA PRO A 40 3.44 -16.55 -4.53
C PRO A 40 2.02 -16.75 -4.01
N PRO A 41 1.56 -16.03 -2.96
CA PRO A 41 0.35 -16.37 -2.22
C PRO A 41 -0.89 -16.28 -3.12
N ILE A 42 -1.19 -17.38 -3.79
CA ILE A 42 -2.49 -17.67 -4.35
C ILE A 42 -3.30 -18.10 -3.15
N LEU A 43 -4.26 -17.24 -2.81
CA LEU A 43 -5.55 -17.54 -2.19
C LEU A 43 -5.70 -19.03 -1.81
N VAL A 44 -5.96 -19.32 -0.53
CA VAL A 44 -6.33 -20.66 -0.01
C VAL A 44 -6.88 -21.53 -1.13
N ALA A 45 -6.17 -22.61 -1.51
CA ALA A 45 -6.51 -23.39 -2.70
C ALA A 45 -8.03 -23.70 -2.74
N GLY A 46 -8.73 -23.17 -3.76
CA GLY A 46 -10.19 -23.28 -3.91
C GLY A 46 -11.01 -22.06 -3.47
N ALA A 47 -10.39 -21.04 -2.86
CA ALA A 47 -11.02 -19.76 -2.55
C ALA A 47 -11.40 -19.03 -3.85
N ARG A 48 -12.68 -18.67 -3.95
CA ARG A 48 -13.22 -17.93 -5.09
C ARG A 48 -13.28 -16.45 -4.72
N PRO A 49 -12.65 -15.56 -5.51
CA PRO A 49 -12.83 -14.12 -5.34
C PRO A 49 -14.30 -13.70 -5.37
N THR A 50 -14.62 -12.50 -4.91
CA THR A 50 -15.90 -11.86 -5.16
C THR A 50 -16.17 -11.67 -6.66
N LEU A 51 -17.40 -11.34 -7.04
CA LEU A 51 -17.74 -11.12 -8.46
C LEU A 51 -16.98 -9.93 -9.04
N LEU A 52 -16.83 -8.87 -8.24
CA LEU A 52 -16.12 -7.65 -8.61
C LEU A 52 -14.71 -7.66 -8.01
N SER A 53 -13.69 -7.30 -8.81
CA SER A 53 -12.30 -7.15 -8.34
C SER A 53 -11.79 -5.71 -8.42
N ALA A 54 -12.41 -4.86 -9.23
CA ALA A 54 -12.12 -3.43 -9.28
C ALA A 54 -13.29 -2.65 -9.88
N TYR A 55 -13.40 -1.38 -9.50
CA TYR A 55 -14.40 -0.46 -10.04
C TYR A 55 -14.00 1.00 -9.83
N TRP A 56 -14.50 1.88 -10.70
CA TRP A 56 -14.42 3.34 -10.55
C TRP A 56 -15.38 4.04 -11.53
N HIS A 57 -15.63 5.32 -11.29
CA HIS A 57 -16.17 6.21 -12.31
C HIS A 57 -15.05 6.89 -13.09
N ARG A 58 -15.24 7.10 -14.39
CA ARG A 58 -14.43 8.02 -15.19
C ARG A 58 -14.89 9.45 -14.88
N LYS A 59 -13.93 10.31 -14.55
CA LYS A 59 -14.11 11.73 -14.25
C LYS A 59 -13.26 12.52 -15.24
N VAL A 60 -13.89 13.39 -16.02
CA VAL A 60 -13.16 14.34 -16.88
C VAL A 60 -13.01 15.63 -16.09
N LEU A 61 -11.77 15.98 -15.72
CA LEU A 61 -11.53 17.29 -15.12
C LEU A 61 -11.52 18.34 -16.24
N VAL A 62 -12.46 19.28 -16.19
CA VAL A 62 -12.33 20.54 -16.93
C VAL A 62 -11.37 21.41 -16.12
N SER A 63 -10.17 21.69 -16.64
CA SER A 63 -9.23 22.57 -15.94
C SER A 63 -9.89 23.95 -15.79
N GLY A 64 -10.02 24.44 -14.55
CA GLY A 64 -10.65 25.73 -14.28
C GLY A 64 -9.85 26.95 -14.76
N LYS A 65 -8.79 26.76 -15.55
CA LYS A 65 -7.94 27.87 -16.03
C LYS A 65 -7.56 27.83 -17.51
N GLU A 66 -7.78 26.72 -18.22
CA GLU A 66 -7.61 26.68 -19.67
C GLU A 66 -8.76 25.92 -20.34
N VAL A 67 -9.55 26.65 -21.11
CA VAL A 67 -10.67 26.16 -21.94
C VAL A 67 -10.17 25.24 -23.09
N SER A 68 -8.85 25.12 -23.26
CA SER A 68 -8.17 24.39 -24.34
C SER A 68 -7.24 23.26 -23.89
N ALA A 69 -7.06 23.03 -22.59
CA ALA A 69 -6.33 21.84 -22.13
C ALA A 69 -7.24 20.61 -22.30
N PRO A 70 -6.84 19.56 -23.05
CA PRO A 70 -7.64 18.35 -23.15
C PRO A 70 -7.93 17.85 -21.73
N GLY A 71 -9.21 17.70 -21.38
CA GLY A 71 -9.59 17.27 -20.04
C GLY A 71 -8.84 15.98 -19.69
N SER A 72 -8.16 15.97 -18.54
CA SER A 72 -7.48 14.75 -18.11
C SER A 72 -8.54 13.77 -17.63
N ASP A 73 -8.57 12.60 -18.26
CA ASP A 73 -9.33 11.47 -17.79
C ASP A 73 -8.74 11.00 -16.46
N GLN A 74 -9.59 10.99 -15.44
CA GLN A 74 -9.25 10.49 -14.12
C GLN A 74 -10.22 9.40 -13.70
N VAL A 75 -9.79 8.61 -12.74
CA VAL A 75 -10.63 7.62 -12.09
C VAL A 75 -11.06 8.15 -10.72
N GLU A 76 -12.30 7.85 -10.35
CA GLU A 76 -12.92 8.28 -9.11
C GLU A 76 -13.57 7.08 -8.41
N ILE A 77 -13.22 6.86 -7.14
CA ILE A 77 -13.87 5.84 -6.29
C ILE A 77 -14.57 6.43 -5.09
N ARG A 78 -14.46 7.75 -4.87
CA ARG A 78 -15.00 8.39 -3.67
C ARG A 78 -16.50 8.20 -3.58
N GLY A 79 -16.96 7.77 -2.41
CA GLY A 79 -18.38 7.55 -2.14
C GLY A 79 -18.95 6.29 -2.82
N MET A 80 -18.11 5.46 -3.42
CA MET A 80 -18.48 4.15 -3.95
C MET A 80 -18.06 3.04 -2.97
N LYS A 81 -18.84 1.96 -2.89
CA LYS A 81 -18.53 0.79 -2.06
C LYS A 81 -19.23 -0.45 -2.58
N TYR A 82 -18.50 -1.55 -2.67
CA TYR A 82 -19.06 -2.84 -3.03
C TYR A 82 -19.41 -3.65 -1.77
N PHE A 83 -20.62 -4.18 -1.76
CA PHE A 83 -21.23 -4.92 -0.66
C PHE A 83 -21.58 -6.33 -1.16
N PRO A 84 -20.65 -7.30 -1.10
CA PRO A 84 -20.92 -8.65 -1.55
C PRO A 84 -21.93 -9.32 -0.61
N ARG A 85 -22.94 -9.97 -1.20
CA ARG A 85 -24.01 -10.73 -0.53
C ARG A 85 -24.90 -9.92 0.42
N GLN A 86 -24.92 -8.60 0.28
CA GLN A 86 -25.44 -7.69 1.29
C GLN A 86 -26.61 -6.82 0.82
N PHE A 87 -27.12 -7.01 -0.40
CA PHE A 87 -28.30 -6.28 -0.86
C PHE A 87 -29.56 -6.70 -0.06
N ALA A 88 -29.90 -5.92 0.96
CA ALA A 88 -31.01 -6.20 1.87
C ALA A 88 -31.64 -4.90 2.39
N THR A 89 -32.84 -5.00 2.97
CA THR A 89 -33.50 -3.87 3.64
C THR A 89 -32.58 -3.20 4.66
N GLY A 90 -32.54 -1.87 4.64
CA GLY A 90 -31.71 -1.04 5.50
C GLY A 90 -30.35 -0.66 4.90
N LEU A 91 -29.86 -1.38 3.88
CA LEU A 91 -28.58 -1.09 3.24
C LEU A 91 -28.56 0.32 2.65
N GLN A 92 -27.49 1.07 2.90
CA GLN A 92 -27.26 2.41 2.38
C GLN A 92 -26.56 2.36 1.02
N LEU A 93 -27.16 2.96 -0.01
CA LEU A 93 -26.63 3.03 -1.37
C LEU A 93 -26.04 4.41 -1.71
N ASP A 94 -26.27 5.42 -0.87
CA ASP A 94 -25.60 6.72 -0.94
C ASP A 94 -24.77 6.93 0.34
N LEU A 95 -23.46 6.74 0.21
CA LEU A 95 -22.54 6.76 1.34
C LEU A 95 -22.14 8.16 1.80
N GLU A 96 -22.35 9.18 0.97
CA GLU A 96 -21.97 10.55 1.29
C GLU A 96 -23.11 11.30 1.98
N SER A 97 -24.31 11.23 1.43
CA SER A 97 -25.45 12.00 1.96
C SER A 97 -26.38 11.19 2.86
N ASN A 98 -26.23 9.86 2.87
CA ASN A 98 -27.07 8.94 3.64
C ASN A 98 -28.57 8.98 3.29
N LYS A 99 -28.91 9.40 2.08
CA LYS A 99 -30.31 9.58 1.66
C LYS A 99 -30.93 8.37 0.98
N ALA A 100 -30.14 7.57 0.27
CA ALA A 100 -30.61 6.38 -0.43
C ALA A 100 -30.40 5.11 0.40
N ARG A 101 -31.51 4.44 0.78
CA ARG A 101 -31.54 3.20 1.56
C ARG A 101 -32.53 2.21 0.97
N VAL A 102 -32.14 0.95 0.92
CA VAL A 102 -33.02 -0.14 0.47
C VAL A 102 -34.15 -0.33 1.47
N VAL A 103 -35.39 -0.28 0.99
CA VAL A 103 -36.60 -0.55 1.78
C VAL A 103 -37.10 -1.96 1.49
N ASP A 104 -37.10 -2.33 0.21
CA ASP A 104 -37.48 -3.66 -0.26
C ASP A 104 -36.53 -4.09 -1.39
N PRO A 105 -35.67 -5.10 -1.18
CA PRO A 105 -34.77 -5.60 -2.21
C PRO A 105 -35.49 -6.44 -3.29
N GLY A 106 -36.77 -6.75 -3.11
CA GLY A 106 -37.52 -7.63 -4.01
C GLY A 106 -36.87 -9.02 -4.10
N PRO A 107 -36.82 -9.64 -5.30
CA PRO A 107 -36.21 -10.97 -5.48
C PRO A 107 -34.67 -10.95 -5.42
N TYR A 108 -34.05 -9.78 -5.27
CA TYR A 108 -32.59 -9.60 -5.30
C TYR A 108 -31.96 -9.63 -3.91
N ALA A 109 -32.74 -9.98 -2.88
CA ALA A 109 -32.24 -10.09 -1.52
C ALA A 109 -30.99 -11.00 -1.44
N GLY A 110 -29.94 -10.49 -0.82
CA GLY A 110 -28.67 -11.21 -0.67
C GLY A 110 -27.78 -11.20 -1.91
N LEU A 111 -28.12 -10.50 -2.99
CA LEU A 111 -27.17 -10.27 -4.09
C LEU A 111 -26.04 -9.33 -3.67
N ASP A 112 -24.98 -9.32 -4.46
CA ASP A 112 -23.92 -8.34 -4.34
C ASP A 112 -24.41 -6.99 -4.92
N VAL A 113 -23.94 -5.88 -4.35
CA VAL A 113 -24.30 -4.54 -4.84
C VAL A 113 -23.11 -3.58 -4.75
N LEU A 114 -22.87 -2.84 -5.82
CA LEU A 114 -21.99 -1.68 -5.83
C LEU A 114 -22.85 -0.42 -5.65
N ALA A 115 -22.71 0.21 -4.48
CA ALA A 115 -23.19 1.55 -4.22
C ALA A 115 -22.32 2.54 -4.99
N THR A 116 -22.95 3.40 -5.77
CA THR A 116 -22.28 4.42 -6.59
C THR A 116 -22.49 5.81 -6.00
N ARG A 117 -21.61 6.75 -6.37
CA ARG A 117 -21.68 8.11 -5.84
C ARG A 117 -22.87 8.86 -6.44
N GLN A 118 -23.74 9.41 -5.59
CA GLN A 118 -24.99 10.08 -5.98
C GLN A 118 -24.85 11.59 -6.25
N TYR A 119 -23.69 12.03 -6.72
CA TYR A 119 -23.37 13.45 -6.85
C TYR A 119 -23.95 14.06 -8.14
N SER A 120 -24.63 15.20 -8.04
CA SER A 120 -25.45 15.77 -9.12
C SER A 120 -24.65 16.22 -10.35
N THR A 121 -23.36 16.52 -10.24
CA THR A 121 -22.56 16.90 -11.43
C THR A 121 -22.29 15.71 -12.35
N TYR A 122 -22.30 14.48 -11.84
CA TYR A 122 -22.14 13.27 -12.67
C TYR A 122 -23.38 12.96 -13.50
N THR A 123 -24.54 13.50 -13.14
CA THR A 123 -25.74 13.22 -13.92
C THR A 123 -25.70 13.88 -15.30
N GLN A 124 -24.87 14.91 -15.46
CA GLN A 124 -24.71 15.64 -16.72
C GLN A 124 -23.72 14.99 -17.69
N TYR A 125 -23.00 13.95 -17.26
CA TYR A 125 -22.05 13.26 -18.11
C TYR A 125 -22.79 12.55 -19.24
N ASN A 126 -22.22 12.58 -20.44
CA ASN A 126 -22.75 11.92 -21.62
C ASN A 126 -21.62 11.11 -22.30
N THR A 127 -21.33 9.95 -21.74
CA THR A 127 -20.34 8.99 -22.25
C THR A 127 -20.85 7.57 -22.06
N ASP A 128 -20.45 6.67 -22.95
CA ASP A 128 -20.64 5.21 -22.88
C ASP A 128 -19.62 4.53 -21.96
N GLN A 129 -18.55 5.23 -21.58
CA GLN A 129 -17.48 4.75 -20.70
C GLN A 129 -17.48 5.53 -19.39
N PHE A 130 -18.54 5.37 -18.59
CA PHE A 130 -18.69 6.10 -17.34
C PHE A 130 -18.28 5.28 -16.12
N THR A 131 -18.90 4.11 -15.90
CA THR A 131 -18.56 3.25 -14.75
C THR A 131 -17.79 2.04 -15.24
N PHE A 132 -16.57 1.88 -14.74
CA PHE A 132 -15.76 0.70 -15.00
C PHE A 132 -16.04 -0.39 -13.97
N LEU A 133 -16.07 -1.64 -14.42
CA LEU A 133 -16.14 -2.86 -13.61
C LEU A 133 -15.12 -3.87 -14.14
N ARG A 134 -14.30 -4.45 -13.27
CA ARG A 134 -13.55 -5.69 -13.57
C ARG A 134 -14.21 -6.86 -12.86
N LEU A 135 -14.77 -7.77 -13.65
CA LEU A 135 -15.43 -8.97 -13.15
C LEU A 135 -14.41 -10.11 -13.04
N SER A 136 -14.37 -10.77 -11.87
CA SER A 136 -13.48 -11.93 -11.65
C SER A 136 -13.94 -13.18 -12.39
N ARG A 137 -15.21 -13.23 -12.81
CA ARG A 137 -15.84 -14.32 -13.56
C ARG A 137 -17.11 -13.82 -14.25
N SER A 138 -17.65 -14.59 -15.19
CA SER A 138 -18.92 -14.26 -15.83
C SER A 138 -20.04 -14.11 -14.80
N ALA A 139 -20.85 -13.06 -14.95
CA ALA A 139 -21.85 -12.63 -13.98
C ALA A 139 -23.09 -12.08 -14.70
N ARG A 140 -24.22 -12.02 -13.98
CA ARG A 140 -25.37 -11.20 -14.37
C ARG A 140 -25.24 -9.85 -13.70
N VAL A 141 -25.10 -8.79 -14.50
CA VAL A 141 -24.99 -7.42 -14.00
C VAL A 141 -26.33 -6.72 -14.15
N GLY A 142 -26.81 -6.15 -13.06
CA GLY A 142 -28.07 -5.42 -12.95
C GLY A 142 -27.84 -3.94 -12.66
N VAL A 143 -28.68 -3.08 -13.21
CA VAL A 143 -28.66 -1.64 -12.97
C VAL A 143 -29.95 -1.25 -12.29
N ILE A 144 -29.87 -0.67 -11.09
CA ILE A 144 -30.99 -0.03 -10.42
C ILE A 144 -31.09 1.39 -10.98
N TRP A 145 -32.08 1.62 -11.84
CA TRP A 145 -32.25 2.89 -12.52
C TRP A 145 -33.07 3.87 -11.69
N PHE A 146 -32.47 5.00 -11.31
CA PHE A 146 -33.13 6.05 -10.52
C PHE A 146 -33.93 7.07 -11.34
N GLY A 147 -34.16 6.81 -12.63
CA GLY A 147 -35.09 7.54 -13.47
C GLY A 147 -36.42 6.80 -13.67
N THR A 148 -37.23 7.28 -14.61
CA THR A 148 -38.47 6.62 -15.05
C THR A 148 -38.19 5.65 -16.20
N ALA A 149 -39.14 4.76 -16.51
CA ALA A 149 -39.03 3.90 -17.69
C ALA A 149 -39.01 4.69 -19.02
N SER A 150 -39.60 5.89 -19.04
CA SER A 150 -39.64 6.75 -20.23
C SER A 150 -38.35 7.54 -20.48
N ASN A 151 -37.41 7.57 -19.53
CA ASN A 151 -36.18 8.34 -19.62
C ASN A 151 -34.91 7.47 -19.56
N LEU A 152 -34.96 6.24 -20.08
CA LEU A 152 -33.80 5.37 -20.09
C LEU A 152 -32.63 5.94 -20.94
N PRO A 153 -31.39 5.80 -20.46
CA PRO A 153 -30.21 6.10 -21.28
C PRO A 153 -30.11 5.12 -22.43
N THR A 154 -29.48 5.55 -23.53
CA THR A 154 -29.50 4.81 -24.79
C THR A 154 -28.93 3.40 -24.66
N TRP A 155 -27.83 3.25 -23.91
CA TRP A 155 -27.14 1.99 -23.67
C TRP A 155 -27.93 0.96 -22.84
N LEU A 156 -28.98 1.39 -22.12
CA LEU A 156 -29.79 0.54 -21.24
C LEU A 156 -31.03 -0.03 -21.94
N LYS A 157 -31.38 0.47 -23.14
CA LYS A 157 -32.60 0.07 -23.86
C LYS A 157 -32.63 -1.40 -24.25
N ASP A 158 -31.46 -1.96 -24.54
CA ASP A 158 -31.32 -3.36 -24.96
C ASP A 158 -31.10 -4.32 -23.78
N TRP A 159 -31.15 -3.82 -22.54
CA TRP A 159 -31.03 -4.64 -21.35
C TRP A 159 -32.38 -5.23 -20.95
N THR A 160 -32.36 -6.43 -20.36
CA THR A 160 -33.59 -7.13 -19.99
C THR A 160 -34.19 -6.52 -18.73
N ALA A 161 -35.43 -6.04 -18.79
CA ALA A 161 -36.14 -5.52 -17.62
C ALA A 161 -36.33 -6.63 -16.56
N GLY A 162 -36.03 -6.30 -15.30
CA GLY A 162 -36.22 -7.16 -14.14
C GLY A 162 -37.35 -6.70 -13.22
N SER A 163 -37.50 -7.39 -12.09
CA SER A 163 -38.35 -6.95 -10.99
C SER A 163 -37.90 -5.61 -10.41
N HIS A 164 -38.82 -4.89 -9.78
CA HIS A 164 -38.52 -3.60 -9.16
C HIS A 164 -37.97 -3.76 -7.74
N VAL A 165 -37.30 -2.72 -7.25
CA VAL A 165 -36.86 -2.57 -5.86
C VAL A 165 -37.47 -1.32 -5.25
N ARG A 166 -37.59 -1.25 -3.92
CA ARG A 166 -38.01 -0.02 -3.23
C ARG A 166 -36.86 0.59 -2.45
N ILE A 167 -36.58 1.87 -2.68
CA ILE A 167 -35.44 2.59 -2.08
C ILE A 167 -35.92 3.99 -1.68
N THR A 168 -35.43 4.52 -0.56
CA THR A 168 -35.62 5.94 -0.22
C THR A 168 -34.94 6.83 -1.25
N GLN A 169 -35.55 7.95 -1.62
CA GLN A 169 -34.99 8.77 -2.69
C GLN A 169 -33.63 9.38 -2.28
N PRO A 170 -32.62 9.38 -3.17
CA PRO A 170 -31.34 10.05 -2.92
C PRO A 170 -31.46 11.56 -2.64
N TRP A 171 -32.57 12.19 -3.04
CA TRP A 171 -32.87 13.62 -2.79
C TRP A 171 -33.88 13.85 -1.67
N ASN A 172 -34.61 12.83 -1.22
CA ASN A 172 -35.60 12.94 -0.15
C ASN A 172 -35.71 11.60 0.63
N PRO A 173 -35.03 11.46 1.78
CA PRO A 173 -34.98 10.20 2.51
C PRO A 173 -36.32 9.82 3.15
N SER A 174 -37.28 10.75 3.26
CA SER A 174 -38.57 10.54 3.91
C SER A 174 -39.58 9.75 3.07
N SER A 175 -39.29 9.49 1.78
CA SER A 175 -40.18 8.76 0.89
C SER A 175 -39.46 7.65 0.12
N ALA A 176 -40.04 6.44 0.18
CA ALA A 176 -39.60 5.28 -0.59
C ALA A 176 -40.29 5.27 -1.98
N MET A 177 -39.49 5.10 -3.04
CA MET A 177 -39.98 4.93 -4.40
C MET A 177 -39.65 3.54 -4.94
N THR A 178 -40.44 3.12 -5.91
CA THR A 178 -40.20 1.91 -6.69
C THR A 178 -39.31 2.24 -7.88
N PHE A 179 -38.17 1.56 -8.01
CA PHE A 179 -37.21 1.75 -9.10
C PHE A 179 -37.10 0.49 -9.97
N PRO A 180 -37.08 0.64 -11.31
CA PRO A 180 -36.89 -0.48 -12.21
C PRO A 180 -35.45 -1.00 -12.18
N THR A 181 -35.28 -2.27 -12.54
CA THR A 181 -33.95 -2.87 -12.75
C THR A 181 -33.80 -3.40 -14.17
N PHE A 182 -32.58 -3.40 -14.67
CA PHE A 182 -32.23 -3.83 -16.02
C PHE A 182 -31.00 -4.71 -15.97
N TRP A 183 -30.99 -5.83 -16.70
CA TRP A 183 -30.00 -6.89 -16.56
C TRP A 183 -29.34 -7.26 -17.88
N LYS A 184 -28.05 -7.58 -17.81
CA LYS A 184 -27.26 -8.11 -18.92
C LYS A 184 -26.25 -9.16 -18.42
N PRO A 185 -26.11 -10.31 -19.08
CA PRO A 185 -24.98 -11.21 -18.82
C PRO A 185 -23.69 -10.57 -19.33
N LEU A 186 -22.64 -10.58 -18.51
CA LEU A 186 -21.31 -10.10 -18.86
C LEU A 186 -20.28 -11.18 -18.53
N ASP A 187 -19.26 -11.32 -19.37
CA ASP A 187 -18.17 -12.26 -19.15
C ASP A 187 -17.16 -11.77 -18.09
N ALA A 188 -16.21 -12.62 -17.72
CA ALA A 188 -15.07 -12.20 -16.91
C ALA A 188 -14.27 -11.09 -17.62
N GLY A 189 -13.60 -10.21 -16.86
CA GLY A 189 -12.76 -9.15 -17.38
C GLY A 189 -13.40 -7.76 -17.29
N ASP A 190 -12.99 -6.88 -18.20
CA ASP A 190 -13.21 -5.44 -18.12
C ASP A 190 -14.47 -5.00 -18.84
N HIS A 191 -15.30 -4.22 -18.17
CA HIS A 191 -16.56 -3.71 -18.70
C HIS A 191 -16.76 -2.24 -18.37
N TRP A 192 -17.31 -1.52 -19.34
CA TRP A 192 -17.74 -0.13 -19.18
C TRP A 192 -19.27 -0.04 -19.26
N LEU A 193 -19.86 0.68 -18.32
CA LEU A 193 -21.26 1.07 -18.34
C LEU A 193 -21.37 2.55 -18.69
N GLY A 194 -22.42 2.91 -19.44
CA GLY A 194 -22.66 4.29 -19.83
C GLY A 194 -23.14 5.17 -18.67
N SER A 195 -23.04 6.48 -18.87
CA SER A 195 -23.54 7.51 -17.96
C SER A 195 -25.08 7.58 -17.93
N VAL A 196 -25.64 8.47 -17.11
CA VAL A 196 -27.10 8.67 -17.03
C VAL A 196 -27.65 9.61 -18.11
N GLU A 197 -26.78 10.25 -18.92
CA GLU A 197 -27.14 11.11 -20.05
C GLU A 197 -28.06 12.30 -19.69
N GLY A 198 -27.97 12.83 -18.47
CA GLY A 198 -28.88 13.89 -17.98
C GLY A 198 -30.31 13.43 -17.68
N LYS A 199 -30.60 12.12 -17.80
CA LYS A 199 -31.96 11.60 -17.75
C LYS A 199 -32.43 11.17 -16.35
N ALA A 200 -31.54 11.11 -15.37
CA ALA A 200 -31.89 10.85 -13.97
C ALA A 200 -31.24 11.87 -13.04
N GLY A 201 -31.87 12.11 -11.90
CA GLY A 201 -31.31 12.98 -10.85
C GLY A 201 -30.18 12.34 -10.03
N ALA A 202 -29.89 11.06 -10.26
CA ALA A 202 -28.93 10.23 -9.52
C ALA A 202 -28.21 9.27 -10.47
N VAL A 203 -27.00 8.86 -10.08
CA VAL A 203 -26.26 7.78 -10.73
C VAL A 203 -26.84 6.45 -10.29
N TYR A 204 -27.06 5.51 -11.21
CA TYR A 204 -27.60 4.18 -10.89
C TYR A 204 -26.71 3.40 -9.91
N ALA A 205 -27.31 2.52 -9.10
CA ALA A 205 -26.57 1.49 -8.36
C ALA A 205 -26.47 0.20 -9.18
N ILE A 206 -25.49 -0.65 -8.90
CA ILE A 206 -25.22 -1.85 -9.70
C ILE A 206 -25.40 -3.10 -8.83
N LEU A 207 -26.24 -4.03 -9.28
CA LEU A 207 -26.40 -5.36 -8.70
C LEU A 207 -25.51 -6.35 -9.44
N LEU A 208 -24.96 -7.32 -8.73
CA LEU A 208 -24.20 -8.42 -9.32
C LEU A 208 -24.72 -9.75 -8.77
N ALA A 209 -24.98 -10.68 -9.69
CA ALA A 209 -25.36 -12.04 -9.40
C ALA A 209 -24.44 -13.00 -10.17
N GLU A 210 -24.36 -14.25 -9.71
CA GLU A 210 -23.74 -15.33 -10.48
C GLU A 210 -24.46 -15.50 -11.84
N ALA A 211 -23.81 -16.20 -12.77
CA ALA A 211 -24.37 -16.42 -14.12
C ALA A 211 -25.78 -17.06 -14.09
N ASP A 212 -26.10 -17.86 -13.06
CA ASP A 212 -27.41 -18.48 -12.86
C ASP A 212 -28.45 -17.54 -12.18
N GLY A 213 -28.06 -16.32 -11.84
CA GLY A 213 -28.91 -15.31 -11.19
C GLY A 213 -28.98 -15.41 -9.67
N LYS A 214 -28.22 -16.29 -9.03
CA LYS A 214 -28.18 -16.40 -7.57
C LYS A 214 -27.15 -15.45 -6.94
N PRO A 215 -27.26 -15.20 -5.62
CA PRO A 215 -26.18 -14.60 -4.84
C PRO A 215 -24.83 -15.28 -5.06
N SER A 216 -23.75 -14.50 -4.96
CA SER A 216 -22.41 -15.10 -4.91
C SER A 216 -22.30 -16.01 -3.67
N PRO A 217 -21.65 -17.18 -3.78
CA PRO A 217 -21.50 -18.09 -2.64
C PRO A 217 -20.60 -17.46 -1.57
N GLU A 218 -20.80 -17.84 -0.31
CA GLU A 218 -19.86 -17.47 0.75
C GLU A 218 -18.48 -18.12 0.50
N PRO A 219 -17.38 -17.40 0.76
CA PRO A 219 -16.05 -17.98 0.69
C PRO A 219 -15.86 -19.09 1.72
N VAL A 220 -15.08 -20.11 1.36
CA VAL A 220 -14.72 -21.21 2.27
C VAL A 220 -13.77 -20.67 3.34
N VAL A 221 -14.11 -20.88 4.62
CA VAL A 221 -13.26 -20.55 5.77
C VAL A 221 -12.66 -21.83 6.34
N PRO A 222 -11.33 -21.89 6.59
CA PRO A 222 -10.72 -23.03 7.25
C PRO A 222 -11.33 -23.31 8.62
N GLN A 223 -11.50 -24.59 8.96
CA GLN A 223 -12.15 -25.00 10.21
C GLN A 223 -11.44 -24.40 11.44
N GLY A 224 -12.22 -23.84 12.35
CA GLY A 224 -11.73 -23.29 13.62
C GLY A 224 -11.17 -21.87 13.55
N LEU A 225 -11.14 -21.25 12.36
CA LEU A 225 -10.76 -19.84 12.20
C LEU A 225 -11.99 -18.92 12.24
N GLU A 226 -11.75 -17.66 12.63
CA GLU A 226 -12.77 -16.61 12.59
C GLU A 226 -13.25 -16.38 11.16
N VAL A 227 -14.57 -16.37 10.95
CA VAL A 227 -15.20 -16.10 9.67
C VAL A 227 -15.04 -14.61 9.32
N PRO A 228 -14.29 -14.26 8.25
CA PRO A 228 -14.15 -12.88 7.83
C PRO A 228 -15.50 -12.31 7.38
N LYS A 229 -15.79 -11.06 7.76
CA LYS A 229 -16.99 -10.36 7.32
C LYS A 229 -16.63 -9.34 6.23
N PRO A 230 -17.41 -9.27 5.14
CA PRO A 230 -17.17 -8.27 4.12
C PRO A 230 -17.37 -6.87 4.68
N ASN A 231 -16.58 -5.92 4.17
CA ASN A 231 -16.59 -4.51 4.53
C ASN A 231 -16.29 -4.22 6.02
N THR A 232 -15.62 -5.14 6.71
CA THR A 232 -15.05 -4.94 8.06
C THR A 232 -13.54 -5.22 8.03
N ALA A 233 -12.84 -4.98 9.14
CA ALA A 233 -11.44 -5.41 9.26
C ALA A 233 -11.30 -6.92 9.04
N CYS A 234 -10.24 -7.33 8.37
CA CYS A 234 -9.90 -8.74 8.21
C CYS A 234 -9.43 -9.34 9.54
N PRO A 235 -9.79 -10.60 9.84
CA PRO A 235 -9.13 -11.37 10.88
C PRO A 235 -7.62 -11.52 10.58
N ALA A 236 -6.81 -11.61 11.63
CA ALA A 236 -5.35 -11.67 11.50
C ALA A 236 -4.87 -12.81 10.58
N TRP A 237 -5.52 -13.96 10.62
CA TRP A 237 -5.14 -15.13 9.82
C TRP A 237 -5.27 -14.89 8.30
N VAL A 238 -6.13 -13.97 7.85
CA VAL A 238 -6.24 -13.58 6.44
C VAL A 238 -5.00 -12.77 6.05
N TYR A 239 -4.63 -11.79 6.87
CA TYR A 239 -3.42 -10.99 6.68
C TYR A 239 -2.15 -11.86 6.67
N GLU A 240 -2.11 -12.89 7.52
CA GLU A 240 -0.98 -13.82 7.62
C GLU A 240 -0.76 -14.71 6.39
N GLN A 241 -1.69 -14.74 5.43
CA GLN A 241 -1.51 -15.45 4.16
C GLN A 241 -0.59 -14.71 3.19
N TYR A 242 -0.43 -13.39 3.34
CA TYR A 242 0.42 -12.58 2.48
C TYR A 242 1.87 -12.68 2.93
N LYS A 243 2.47 -13.85 2.65
CA LYS A 243 3.87 -14.14 2.96
C LYS A 243 4.59 -14.74 1.76
N VAL A 244 5.90 -14.53 1.72
CA VAL A 244 6.82 -15.11 0.74
C VAL A 244 8.05 -15.65 1.45
N ARG A 245 8.71 -16.67 0.89
CA ARG A 245 10.03 -17.07 1.37
C ARG A 245 11.10 -16.16 0.78
N GLY A 246 11.91 -15.56 1.63
CA GLY A 246 13.08 -14.77 1.26
C GLY A 246 14.15 -15.61 0.58
N VAL A 247 15.24 -14.95 0.16
CA VAL A 247 16.42 -15.64 -0.40
C VAL A 247 17.06 -16.57 0.65
N ASP A 248 17.00 -16.19 1.92
CA ASP A 248 17.46 -16.97 3.07
C ASP A 248 16.53 -18.12 3.49
N GLY A 249 15.44 -18.35 2.75
CA GLY A 249 14.44 -19.39 3.03
C GLY A 249 13.50 -19.10 4.20
N ARG A 250 13.62 -17.95 4.88
CA ARG A 250 12.69 -17.54 5.95
C ARG A 250 11.41 -16.96 5.38
N TRP A 251 10.32 -17.06 6.12
CA TRP A 251 9.05 -16.42 5.76
C TRP A 251 9.06 -14.95 6.14
N TYR A 252 8.69 -14.10 5.19
CA TYR A 252 8.47 -12.66 5.35
C TYR A 252 7.07 -12.31 4.88
N TYR A 253 6.53 -11.21 5.40
CA TYR A 253 5.34 -10.62 4.78
C TYR A 253 5.69 -10.11 3.38
N THR A 254 4.68 -9.99 2.53
CA THR A 254 4.82 -9.51 1.16
C THR A 254 3.69 -8.54 0.83
N TRP A 255 3.67 -8.03 -0.41
CA TRP A 255 2.62 -7.13 -0.88
C TRP A 255 1.24 -7.78 -0.74
N ALA A 256 0.28 -6.98 -0.28
CA ALA A 256 -1.13 -7.33 -0.18
C ALA A 256 -1.97 -6.16 -0.70
N PRO A 257 -3.17 -6.41 -1.28
CA PRO A 257 -4.11 -5.34 -1.62
C PRO A 257 -4.65 -4.67 -0.34
N GLN A 258 -5.38 -3.56 -0.45
CA GLN A 258 -6.06 -2.95 0.71
C GLN A 258 -7.28 -3.75 1.17
N ILE A 259 -7.92 -4.44 0.22
CA ILE A 259 -9.13 -5.25 0.41
C ILE A 259 -8.80 -6.66 -0.05
N ASP A 260 -9.04 -7.66 0.80
CA ASP A 260 -8.86 -9.06 0.40
C ASP A 260 -9.89 -9.42 -0.69
N PRO A 261 -9.47 -9.94 -1.86
CA PRO A 261 -10.38 -10.14 -2.99
C PRO A 261 -11.33 -11.33 -2.81
N THR A 262 -11.13 -12.19 -1.81
CA THR A 262 -11.98 -13.36 -1.53
C THR A 262 -13.07 -12.99 -0.51
N TYR A 263 -12.65 -12.47 0.63
CA TYR A 263 -13.52 -12.17 1.76
C TYR A 263 -14.09 -10.75 1.71
N TRP A 264 -13.50 -9.87 0.92
CA TRP A 264 -13.83 -8.44 0.85
C TRP A 264 -13.75 -7.71 2.19
N CYS A 265 -12.86 -8.18 3.07
CA CYS A 265 -12.51 -7.50 4.31
C CYS A 265 -11.32 -6.56 4.09
N TYR A 266 -11.15 -5.58 4.97
CA TYR A 266 -10.08 -4.58 4.91
C TYR A 266 -8.85 -5.04 5.68
N LEU A 267 -7.70 -5.06 5.01
CA LEU A 267 -6.42 -5.42 5.62
C LEU A 267 -5.86 -4.29 6.50
N GLY A 268 -6.44 -3.09 6.41
CA GLY A 268 -6.13 -1.96 7.30
C GLY A 268 -4.84 -1.21 6.95
N SER A 269 -4.16 -1.59 5.88
CA SER A 269 -2.98 -0.91 5.36
C SER A 269 -2.94 -0.92 3.84
N GLU A 270 -2.16 0.00 3.28
CA GLU A 270 -1.90 0.07 1.85
C GLU A 270 -0.40 -0.02 1.55
N HIS A 271 -0.04 -0.83 0.55
CA HIS A 271 1.32 -1.16 0.14
C HIS A 271 1.75 -0.54 -1.18
N GLY A 272 0.93 0.23 -1.89
CA GLY A 272 1.29 0.79 -3.19
C GLY A 272 1.02 -0.16 -4.34
N SER A 273 1.76 0.03 -5.43
CA SER A 273 1.47 -0.60 -6.72
C SER A 273 1.36 -2.11 -6.63
N ASP A 274 0.34 -2.69 -7.26
CA ASP A 274 0.31 -4.13 -7.53
C ASP A 274 1.33 -4.44 -8.64
N PRO A 275 2.47 -5.07 -8.33
CA PRO A 275 3.50 -5.34 -9.34
C PRO A 275 3.02 -6.31 -10.42
N ARG A 276 1.94 -7.05 -10.18
CA ARG A 276 1.41 -8.05 -11.11
C ARG A 276 0.64 -7.44 -12.27
N GLN A 277 0.39 -6.11 -12.26
CA GLN A 277 -0.12 -5.42 -13.45
C GLN A 277 0.89 -5.39 -14.59
N PHE A 278 2.17 -5.60 -14.29
CA PHE A 278 3.26 -5.60 -15.27
C PHE A 278 3.63 -7.05 -15.63
N PRO A 279 3.39 -7.50 -16.88
CA PRO A 279 3.57 -8.91 -17.24
C PRO A 279 4.98 -9.46 -16.99
N ALA A 280 6.04 -8.66 -17.17
CA ALA A 280 7.40 -9.11 -16.91
C ALA A 280 7.65 -9.32 -15.40
N LEU A 281 7.24 -8.36 -14.57
CA LEU A 281 7.33 -8.47 -13.11
C LEU A 281 6.48 -9.63 -12.58
N ALA A 282 5.25 -9.81 -13.08
CA ALA A 282 4.37 -10.90 -12.69
C ALA A 282 5.05 -12.27 -12.90
N ARG A 283 5.62 -12.52 -14.10
CA ARG A 283 6.35 -13.77 -14.40
C ARG A 283 7.56 -13.98 -13.49
N LEU A 284 8.29 -12.92 -13.16
CA LEU A 284 9.47 -13.00 -12.30
C LEU A 284 9.10 -13.27 -10.84
N ILE A 285 7.99 -12.72 -10.35
CA ILE A 285 7.44 -13.02 -9.03
C ILE A 285 6.93 -14.47 -8.98
N GLU A 286 6.18 -14.91 -9.98
CA GLU A 286 5.64 -16.29 -10.08
C GLU A 286 6.74 -17.34 -10.14
N SER A 287 7.83 -17.07 -10.86
CA SER A 287 9.00 -17.96 -10.92
C SER A 287 9.91 -17.89 -9.68
N GLY A 288 9.63 -16.99 -8.74
CA GLY A 288 10.42 -16.79 -7.52
C GLY A 288 11.75 -16.08 -7.72
N LYS A 289 12.00 -15.50 -8.91
CA LYS A 289 13.18 -14.68 -9.21
C LYS A 289 13.10 -13.29 -8.56
N ILE A 290 11.89 -12.76 -8.38
CA ILE A 290 11.64 -11.59 -7.53
C ILE A 290 10.98 -12.06 -6.24
N LYS A 291 11.56 -11.66 -5.11
CA LYS A 291 11.05 -11.96 -3.77
C LYS A 291 10.83 -10.66 -3.01
N LEU A 292 9.59 -10.15 -3.05
CA LEU A 292 9.14 -8.99 -2.25
C LEU A 292 9.00 -9.37 -0.77
N ALA A 293 10.13 -9.57 -0.11
CA ALA A 293 10.22 -10.01 1.27
C ALA A 293 10.37 -8.79 2.20
N PHE A 294 9.26 -8.31 2.75
CA PHE A 294 9.26 -7.16 3.66
C PHE A 294 10.01 -7.52 4.95
N GLY A 295 11.10 -6.80 5.23
CA GLY A 295 11.94 -7.03 6.41
C GLY A 295 13.20 -7.84 6.14
N TYR A 296 13.42 -8.33 4.92
CA TYR A 296 14.57 -9.18 4.60
C TYR A 296 15.90 -8.48 4.86
N VAL A 297 16.09 -7.28 4.33
CA VAL A 297 17.34 -6.53 4.55
C VAL A 297 17.43 -6.09 6.01
N GLY A 298 16.31 -5.72 6.63
CA GLY A 298 16.21 -5.45 8.07
C GLY A 298 16.65 -6.63 8.94
N ALA A 299 16.40 -7.88 8.51
CA ALA A 299 16.83 -9.09 9.18
C ALA A 299 18.35 -9.22 9.22
N LYS A 300 18.98 -8.99 8.06
CA LYS A 300 20.43 -9.03 7.86
C LYS A 300 21.11 -7.89 8.61
N ALA A 301 20.54 -6.70 8.53
CA ALA A 301 20.96 -5.54 9.30
C ALA A 301 21.06 -5.80 10.80
N ASN A 302 20.06 -6.48 11.38
CA ASN A 302 20.01 -6.76 12.82
C ASN A 302 21.14 -7.66 13.34
N THR A 303 21.89 -8.36 12.47
CA THR A 303 23.05 -9.16 12.90
C THR A 303 24.32 -8.34 13.04
N THR A 304 24.29 -7.05 12.66
CA THR A 304 25.44 -6.14 12.73
C THR A 304 25.48 -5.37 14.05
N ALA A 305 26.68 -5.04 14.53
CA ALA A 305 26.87 -4.19 15.72
C ALA A 305 26.33 -2.76 15.49
N PHE A 306 26.35 -2.29 14.24
CA PHE A 306 25.77 -1.01 13.85
C PHE A 306 24.28 -0.93 14.19
N CYS A 307 23.51 -1.97 13.84
CA CYS A 307 22.07 -1.99 14.07
C CYS A 307 21.68 -2.12 15.55
N GLN A 308 22.50 -2.77 16.38
CA GLN A 308 22.27 -2.83 17.84
C GLN A 308 22.27 -1.42 18.46
N ASN A 309 23.00 -0.47 17.87
CA ASN A 309 23.05 0.93 18.29
C ASN A 309 22.13 1.88 17.49
N CYS A 310 21.41 1.40 16.45
CA CYS A 310 20.53 2.17 15.55
C CYS A 310 19.16 2.53 16.18
N HIS A 311 19.17 3.10 17.39
CA HIS A 311 18.00 3.53 18.15
C HIS A 311 16.99 2.42 18.50
N GLN A 312 17.23 1.16 18.17
CA GLN A 312 16.29 0.06 18.41
C GLN A 312 16.00 -0.13 19.91
N ASP A 313 17.05 -0.08 20.75
CA ASP A 313 16.89 -0.14 22.20
C ASP A 313 16.14 1.09 22.77
N ARG A 314 16.39 2.29 22.21
CA ARG A 314 15.70 3.54 22.61
C ARG A 314 14.24 3.59 22.12
N LEU A 315 13.97 3.02 20.95
CA LEU A 315 12.65 2.86 20.35
C LEU A 315 11.90 1.63 20.89
N LYS A 316 12.56 0.81 21.72
CA LYS A 316 12.06 -0.46 22.27
C LYS A 316 11.49 -1.40 21.20
N ARG A 317 12.12 -1.46 20.03
CA ARG A 317 11.71 -2.29 18.88
C ARG A 317 12.94 -2.74 18.09
N LYS A 318 12.86 -3.83 17.30
CA LYS A 318 13.87 -4.17 16.28
C LYS A 318 13.47 -3.60 14.92
N ILE A 319 14.43 -3.44 13.98
CA ILE A 319 14.12 -2.95 12.61
C ILE A 319 13.12 -3.88 11.91
N MET A 320 13.30 -5.18 12.13
CA MET A 320 12.41 -6.27 11.69
C MET A 320 10.98 -6.19 12.25
N ASP A 321 10.78 -5.50 13.37
CA ASP A 321 9.45 -5.32 13.97
C ASP A 321 8.74 -4.09 13.40
N ALA A 322 9.28 -3.49 12.33
CA ALA A 322 8.59 -2.42 11.63
C ALA A 322 7.22 -2.92 11.16
N PRO A 323 6.14 -2.15 11.43
CA PRO A 323 4.82 -2.53 10.99
C PRO A 323 4.83 -2.74 9.48
N ILE A 324 4.19 -3.81 9.02
CA ILE A 324 4.17 -4.19 7.61
C ILE A 324 3.58 -3.05 6.78
N SER A 325 2.62 -2.32 7.34
CA SER A 325 2.02 -1.09 6.78
C SER A 325 3.01 0.02 6.42
N THR A 326 4.27 -0.05 6.87
CA THR A 326 5.34 0.88 6.50
C THR A 326 5.95 0.61 5.13
N TYR A 327 5.81 -0.60 4.59
CA TYR A 327 6.39 -0.97 3.29
C TYR A 327 5.52 -0.51 2.13
N LYS A 328 6.10 0.30 1.24
CA LYS A 328 5.48 0.79 0.01
C LYS A 328 6.19 0.20 -1.21
N VAL A 329 5.40 -0.12 -2.22
CA VAL A 329 5.80 -0.68 -3.49
C VAL A 329 5.48 0.34 -4.58
N PHE A 330 6.43 0.54 -5.48
CA PHE A 330 6.31 1.40 -6.65
C PHE A 330 6.65 0.54 -7.86
N ALA A 331 5.64 0.24 -8.68
CA ALA A 331 5.82 -0.49 -9.93
C ALA A 331 5.44 0.42 -11.11
N PHE A 332 6.33 0.53 -12.09
CA PHE A 332 6.13 1.41 -13.24
C PHE A 332 6.89 0.96 -14.49
N ASP A 333 6.30 1.22 -15.65
CA ASP A 333 6.91 1.14 -16.98
C ASP A 333 7.69 2.43 -17.24
N ASP A 334 9.01 2.35 -17.49
CA ASP A 334 9.84 3.53 -17.74
C ASP A 334 9.70 4.16 -19.13
N ARG A 335 8.84 3.58 -20.00
CA ARG A 335 8.66 3.93 -21.41
C ARG A 335 9.92 3.74 -22.26
N GLN A 336 10.92 3.06 -21.74
CA GLN A 336 12.23 2.81 -22.34
C GLN A 336 12.53 1.31 -22.45
N GLY A 337 11.51 0.46 -22.25
CA GLY A 337 11.59 -0.99 -22.41
C GLY A 337 11.74 -1.77 -21.11
N HIS A 338 11.65 -1.11 -19.94
CA HIS A 338 11.86 -1.77 -18.65
C HIS A 338 10.71 -1.51 -17.68
N ASP A 339 10.36 -2.58 -16.95
CA ASP A 339 9.51 -2.48 -15.77
C ASP A 339 10.39 -2.38 -14.53
N TRP A 340 10.17 -1.33 -13.74
CA TRP A 340 10.87 -1.10 -12.48
C TRP A 340 9.94 -1.45 -11.32
N LEU A 341 10.50 -2.10 -10.32
CA LEU A 341 9.83 -2.44 -9.07
C LEU A 341 10.69 -1.98 -7.91
N ILE A 342 10.12 -1.18 -7.02
CA ILE A 342 10.83 -0.64 -5.87
C ILE A 342 10.01 -0.96 -4.62
N GLN A 343 10.65 -1.55 -3.62
CA GLN A 343 10.12 -1.68 -2.27
C GLN A 343 10.87 -0.69 -1.39
N PHE A 344 10.13 0.12 -0.63
CA PHE A 344 10.70 1.12 0.25
C PHE A 344 9.92 1.21 1.57
N GLN A 345 10.63 1.06 2.67
CA GLN A 345 10.09 1.19 4.02
C GLN A 345 9.89 2.67 4.39
N ILE A 346 8.73 3.25 4.07
CA ILE A 346 8.39 4.67 4.28
C ILE A 346 6.93 4.89 4.73
N GLY A 347 6.59 4.42 5.92
CA GLY A 347 5.25 4.65 6.50
C GLY A 347 5.11 6.02 7.17
N SER A 348 3.95 6.67 7.03
CA SER A 348 3.70 8.01 7.59
C SER A 348 2.85 8.04 8.87
N SER A 349 2.58 6.88 9.48
CA SER A 349 1.77 6.79 10.71
C SER A 349 2.59 6.76 12.01
N SER A 350 3.81 6.24 11.97
CA SER A 350 4.60 5.98 13.18
C SER A 350 5.50 7.15 13.56
N LYS A 351 5.59 7.48 14.85
CA LYS A 351 6.56 8.45 15.39
C LYS A 351 8.01 7.99 15.22
N ALA A 352 8.23 6.67 15.10
CA ALA A 352 9.57 6.11 14.96
C ALA A 352 10.31 6.63 13.72
N ARG A 353 9.57 7.06 12.68
CA ARG A 353 10.15 7.66 11.48
C ARG A 353 10.86 9.00 11.74
N LEU A 354 10.71 9.62 12.91
CA LEU A 354 11.54 10.76 13.33
C LEU A 354 12.98 10.35 13.66
N CYS A 355 13.20 9.10 14.07
CA CYS A 355 14.49 8.64 14.59
C CYS A 355 15.11 7.54 13.73
N GLN A 356 14.29 6.75 13.05
CA GLN A 356 14.78 5.74 12.11
C GLN A 356 15.49 6.45 10.96
N ARG A 357 16.82 6.39 10.92
CA ARG A 357 17.63 6.96 9.82
C ARG A 357 17.69 6.03 8.62
N HIS A 358 17.90 4.75 8.87
CA HIS A 358 18.06 3.74 7.83
C HIS A 358 16.77 2.97 7.58
N HIS A 359 16.40 2.85 6.32
CA HIS A 359 15.18 2.21 5.87
C HIS A 359 15.49 1.18 4.79
N GLU A 360 14.82 0.04 4.84
CA GLU A 360 14.96 -0.98 3.82
C GLU A 360 14.49 -0.46 2.46
N TYR A 361 15.35 -0.66 1.46
CA TYR A 361 15.14 -0.28 0.08
C TYR A 361 15.56 -1.43 -0.83
N ASP A 362 14.65 -1.86 -1.69
CA ASP A 362 14.88 -2.91 -2.66
C ASP A 362 14.43 -2.44 -4.04
N LEU A 363 15.15 -2.88 -5.06
CA LEU A 363 14.92 -2.49 -6.44
C LEU A 363 15.11 -3.68 -7.36
N TRP A 364 14.14 -3.89 -8.24
CA TRP A 364 14.23 -4.83 -9.33
C TRP A 364 13.97 -4.12 -10.65
N VAL A 365 14.63 -4.58 -11.70
CA VAL A 365 14.37 -4.13 -13.07
C VAL A 365 14.20 -5.36 -13.95
N ALA A 366 13.13 -5.36 -14.75
CA ALA A 366 12.84 -6.40 -15.71
C ALA A 366 12.81 -5.82 -17.12
N ASP A 367 13.34 -6.56 -18.08
CA ASP A 367 13.16 -6.27 -19.50
C ASP A 367 11.74 -6.66 -19.92
N GLN A 368 11.00 -5.73 -20.53
CA GLN A 368 9.60 -5.96 -20.89
C GLN A 368 9.43 -7.03 -21.96
N GLN A 369 10.33 -7.04 -22.95
CA GLN A 369 10.21 -7.88 -24.14
C GLN A 369 10.54 -9.34 -23.83
N SER A 370 11.67 -9.59 -23.19
CA SER A 370 12.17 -10.92 -22.84
C SER A 370 11.62 -11.44 -21.51
N GLY A 371 11.19 -10.55 -20.61
CA GLY A 371 10.88 -10.91 -19.22
C GLY A 371 12.10 -11.27 -18.39
N GLU A 372 13.32 -10.93 -18.85
CA GLU A 372 14.55 -11.20 -18.12
C GLU A 372 14.69 -10.25 -16.92
N LEU A 373 15.18 -10.78 -15.79
CA LEU A 373 15.61 -9.95 -14.66
C LEU A 373 16.94 -9.29 -15.02
N LEU A 374 16.99 -7.96 -14.97
CA LEU A 374 18.18 -7.16 -15.27
C LEU A 374 18.95 -6.79 -14.00
N ALA A 375 18.25 -6.47 -12.92
CA ALA A 375 18.84 -6.14 -11.63
C ALA A 375 17.93 -6.55 -10.46
N SER A 376 18.54 -6.87 -9.31
CA SER A 376 17.92 -7.13 -8.01
C SER A 376 18.85 -6.59 -6.94
N LEU A 377 18.54 -5.41 -6.41
CA LEU A 377 19.42 -4.65 -5.52
C LEU A 377 18.72 -4.35 -4.18
N HIS A 378 19.41 -4.57 -3.07
CA HIS A 378 18.83 -4.62 -1.73
C HIS A 378 19.77 -3.99 -0.70
N TRP A 379 19.33 -2.95 0.00
CA TRP A 379 20.16 -2.34 1.05
C TRP A 379 19.32 -1.55 2.06
N MET A 380 19.95 -1.23 3.19
CA MET A 380 19.41 -0.26 4.12
C MET A 380 19.84 1.14 3.68
N SER A 381 18.93 1.85 3.02
CA SER A 381 19.18 3.20 2.55
C SER A 381 19.21 4.17 3.73
N ASP A 382 20.20 5.06 3.73
CA ASP A 382 20.27 6.16 4.67
C ASP A 382 19.37 7.31 4.18
N THR A 383 18.35 7.64 4.97
CA THR A 383 17.43 8.77 4.72
C THR A 383 17.81 10.01 5.53
N GLY A 384 19.02 10.04 6.07
CA GLY A 384 19.65 11.17 6.76
C GLY A 384 18.91 11.67 8.00
N PRO A 385 19.05 12.96 8.33
CA PRO A 385 18.33 13.55 9.46
C PRO A 385 16.88 13.85 9.10
N THR A 386 16.01 13.91 10.11
CA THR A 386 14.64 14.43 9.94
C THR A 386 14.64 15.95 9.95
N LEU A 387 14.06 16.54 8.91
CA LEU A 387 13.89 17.98 8.75
C LEU A 387 12.41 18.38 8.81
N ASP A 388 12.16 19.63 9.20
CA ASP A 388 10.84 20.26 9.13
C ASP A 388 10.50 20.62 7.68
N ALA A 389 9.57 19.88 7.06
CA ALA A 389 9.12 20.14 5.69
C ALA A 389 8.35 21.46 5.55
N SER A 390 7.87 22.01 6.67
CA SER A 390 7.05 23.21 6.73
C SER A 390 7.87 24.49 6.94
N ALA A 391 9.20 24.39 6.97
CA ALA A 391 10.10 25.53 7.15
C ALA A 391 10.30 26.36 5.86
N ASN A 392 9.33 26.36 4.93
CA ASN A 392 9.24 27.46 3.98
C ASN A 392 9.03 28.75 4.79
N GLY A 393 9.94 29.70 4.58
CA GLY A 393 9.79 31.04 5.09
C GLY A 393 8.38 31.53 4.78
N GLY A 394 7.69 32.07 5.79
CA GLY A 394 6.51 32.87 5.52
C GLY A 394 6.86 33.99 4.55
N VAL A 395 5.85 34.67 4.05
CA VAL A 395 5.94 35.81 3.12
C VAL A 395 6.88 36.95 3.59
N ASP A 396 7.38 36.86 4.82
CA ASP A 396 8.25 37.86 5.47
C ASP A 396 9.72 37.42 5.59
N ALA A 397 10.10 36.20 5.17
CA ALA A 397 11.49 35.74 5.24
C ALA A 397 12.20 35.88 3.89
N SER A 398 12.53 37.12 3.53
CA SER A 398 13.46 37.40 2.43
C SER A 398 14.81 36.72 2.71
N GLY A 399 15.09 35.60 2.04
CA GLY A 399 16.47 35.16 1.80
C GLY A 399 17.01 33.92 2.51
N SER A 400 16.21 33.04 3.12
CA SER A 400 16.76 31.76 3.65
C SER A 400 15.91 30.53 3.31
N ASN A 401 16.57 29.55 2.69
CA ASN A 401 16.10 28.20 2.36
C ASN A 401 15.89 27.34 3.64
N LEU A 402 15.18 27.86 4.66
CA LEU A 402 15.02 27.23 5.98
C LEU A 402 14.36 25.85 5.93
N ALA A 403 13.58 25.56 4.88
CA ALA A 403 12.96 24.26 4.60
C ALA A 403 13.98 23.13 4.38
N ASN A 404 15.23 23.47 4.04
CA ASN A 404 16.28 22.52 3.73
C ASN A 404 17.30 22.31 4.86
N SER A 405 17.22 23.09 5.95
CA SER A 405 18.25 23.06 7.01
C SER A 405 17.69 22.91 8.43
N THR A 406 16.37 23.07 8.63
CA THR A 406 15.78 23.01 9.97
C THR A 406 15.58 21.56 10.41
N ARG A 407 16.45 21.07 11.29
CA ARG A 407 16.35 19.74 11.93
C ARG A 407 15.29 19.74 13.02
N TYR A 408 14.56 18.63 13.13
CA TYR A 408 13.79 18.36 14.34
C TYR A 408 14.71 18.01 15.52
N ARG A 409 14.28 18.34 16.73
CA ARG A 409 14.91 17.89 17.99
C ARG A 409 13.97 17.02 18.83
N PRO A 410 13.65 15.80 18.36
CA PRO A 410 12.79 14.89 19.11
C PRO A 410 13.52 14.36 20.36
N PRO A 411 12.86 14.28 21.53
CA PRO A 411 13.49 13.75 22.75
C PRO A 411 14.02 12.31 22.63
N LEU A 412 13.41 11.51 21.74
CA LEU A 412 13.79 10.10 21.52
C LEU A 412 15.11 9.94 20.77
N CYS A 413 15.52 10.94 19.99
CA CYS A 413 16.76 10.92 19.21
C CYS A 413 17.37 12.33 19.13
N PRO A 414 17.93 12.84 20.24
CA PRO A 414 18.51 14.19 20.30
C PRO A 414 19.67 14.38 19.32
N GLU A 415 20.35 13.30 18.94
CA GLU A 415 21.40 13.28 17.91
C GLU A 415 20.95 13.84 16.56
N ASN A 416 19.64 13.78 16.24
CA ASN A 416 19.13 14.37 14.99
C ASN A 416 19.41 15.88 14.90
N ALA A 417 19.52 16.57 16.04
CA ALA A 417 19.76 18.01 16.13
C ALA A 417 21.25 18.37 16.31
N ILE A 418 22.17 17.41 16.31
CA ILE A 418 23.61 17.69 16.38
C ILE A 418 24.06 18.36 15.08
N THR A 419 24.72 19.50 15.21
CA THR A 419 25.23 20.31 14.08
C THR A 419 26.75 20.43 14.06
N ASP A 420 27.47 19.95 15.09
CA ASP A 420 28.93 19.98 15.13
C ASP A 420 29.49 18.77 14.36
N PRO A 421 30.20 18.97 13.23
CA PRO A 421 30.74 17.87 12.42
C PRO A 421 31.84 17.07 13.12
N ARG A 422 32.34 17.53 14.27
CA ARG A 422 33.33 16.79 15.09
C ARG A 422 32.68 15.78 16.03
N ASP A 423 31.36 15.86 16.24
CA ASP A 423 30.65 14.89 17.05
C ASP A 423 30.49 13.59 16.25
N PRO A 424 30.85 12.42 16.80
CA PRO A 424 30.72 11.13 16.10
C PRO A 424 29.27 10.74 15.79
N SER A 425 28.29 11.39 16.43
CA SER A 425 26.86 11.21 16.17
C SER A 425 26.31 12.23 15.16
N PHE A 426 27.17 13.09 14.60
CA PHE A 426 26.78 14.05 13.58
C PHE A 426 26.30 13.33 12.32
N VAL A 427 25.15 13.75 11.82
CA VAL A 427 24.63 13.31 10.53
C VAL A 427 24.88 14.44 9.54
N PRO A 428 25.57 14.25 8.40
CA PRO A 428 25.75 15.30 7.40
C PRO A 428 24.41 15.81 6.82
N MET A 429 24.38 17.04 6.29
CA MET A 429 23.28 17.54 5.42
C MET A 429 23.74 17.78 3.99
N ASP A 430 24.92 17.29 3.64
CA ASP A 430 25.37 17.27 2.26
C ASP A 430 24.67 16.13 1.48
N ASN A 431 24.97 16.03 0.19
CA ASN A 431 24.39 14.97 -0.65
C ASN A 431 25.10 13.61 -0.47
N SER A 432 25.98 13.45 0.54
CA SER A 432 26.60 12.14 0.83
C SER A 432 25.65 11.17 1.53
N VAL A 433 24.59 11.71 2.15
CA VAL A 433 23.52 10.95 2.81
C VAL A 433 22.16 11.34 2.23
N GLY A 434 21.14 10.53 2.48
CA GLY A 434 19.77 10.89 2.15
C GLY A 434 19.20 11.99 3.03
N ARG A 435 17.91 12.30 2.88
CA ARG A 435 17.19 13.22 3.77
C ARG A 435 15.70 12.89 3.82
N ARG A 436 15.09 13.07 4.99
CA ARG A 436 13.63 12.96 5.16
C ARG A 436 13.05 14.22 5.77
N ARG A 437 11.85 14.59 5.32
CA ARG A 437 11.18 15.83 5.72
C ARG A 437 9.78 15.50 6.16
N ILE A 438 9.38 15.93 7.36
CA ILE A 438 8.05 15.67 7.92
C ILE A 438 7.33 17.00 8.14
N PRO A 439 6.11 17.17 7.59
CA PRO A 439 5.35 18.40 7.74
C PRO A 439 4.71 18.54 9.12
N ARG A 440 4.42 19.79 9.51
CA ARG A 440 3.68 20.13 10.73
C ARG A 440 2.17 20.24 10.47
N THR A 441 1.35 20.19 11.50
CA THR A 441 -0.11 20.36 11.39
C THR A 441 -0.54 21.80 11.10
N ASP A 442 0.26 22.79 11.50
CA ASP A 442 -0.03 24.22 11.32
C ASP A 442 0.42 24.79 9.96
N ARG A 443 0.95 23.95 9.07
CA ARG A 443 1.51 24.39 7.78
C ARG A 443 1.36 23.35 6.68
N ASN A 444 1.26 23.86 5.46
CA ASN A 444 1.30 23.02 4.25
C ASN A 444 2.71 22.46 4.03
N GLY A 445 2.78 21.30 3.38
CA GLY A 445 4.02 20.61 3.07
C GLY A 445 3.77 19.14 2.77
N TYR A 446 4.67 18.57 1.97
CA TYR A 446 4.72 17.13 1.68
C TYR A 446 5.68 16.45 2.66
N GLU A 447 5.42 15.18 2.97
CA GLU A 447 6.44 14.35 3.59
C GLU A 447 7.37 13.81 2.50
N THR A 448 8.63 14.22 2.49
CA THR A 448 9.59 13.88 1.42
C THR A 448 10.64 12.91 1.94
N TRP A 449 10.93 11.88 1.14
CA TRP A 449 11.90 10.84 1.40
C TRP A 449 12.93 10.79 0.28
N GLN A 450 14.19 11.05 0.62
CA GLN A 450 15.31 11.00 -0.33
C GLN A 450 16.30 9.95 0.18
N PRO A 451 16.24 8.72 -0.33
CA PRO A 451 17.19 7.67 0.00
C PRO A 451 18.59 7.97 -0.55
N SER A 452 19.62 7.50 0.13
CA SER A 452 20.97 7.37 -0.43
C SER A 452 21.06 6.10 -1.31
N PHE A 453 21.82 6.22 -2.39
CA PHE A 453 22.07 5.16 -3.38
C PHE A 453 23.57 4.85 -3.41
N PRO A 454 24.02 3.67 -2.94
CA PRO A 454 25.43 3.31 -2.95
C PRO A 454 25.94 3.16 -4.39
N LYS A 455 26.96 3.93 -4.76
CA LYS A 455 27.62 3.80 -6.08
C LYS A 455 28.19 2.39 -6.30
N GLU A 456 28.52 1.69 -5.22
CA GLU A 456 29.02 0.33 -5.22
C GLU A 456 28.01 -0.66 -5.83
N LEU A 457 26.71 -0.35 -5.84
CA LEU A 457 25.69 -1.14 -6.52
C LEU A 457 25.45 -0.68 -7.98
N GLY A 458 26.34 0.16 -8.53
CA GLY A 458 26.25 0.67 -9.89
C GLY A 458 25.19 1.74 -10.09
N PHE A 459 24.63 2.32 -9.01
CA PHE A 459 23.61 3.36 -9.14
C PHE A 459 24.17 4.63 -9.78
N HIS A 460 23.45 5.12 -10.78
CA HIS A 460 23.64 6.45 -11.36
C HIS A 460 22.54 7.38 -10.85
N ASN A 461 22.95 8.47 -10.21
CA ASN A 461 22.08 9.47 -9.59
C ASN A 461 21.12 8.91 -8.51
N GLY A 462 20.16 9.73 -8.09
CA GLY A 462 19.19 9.39 -7.05
C GLY A 462 17.77 9.78 -7.40
N ARG A 463 16.85 9.53 -6.47
CA ARG A 463 15.41 9.81 -6.60
C ARG A 463 14.82 10.36 -5.31
N ALA A 464 13.67 11.01 -5.42
CA ALA A 464 12.92 11.54 -4.29
C ALA A 464 11.45 11.09 -4.34
N TYR A 465 10.95 10.60 -3.21
CA TYR A 465 9.56 10.19 -3.03
C TYR A 465 8.86 11.23 -2.16
N ASN A 466 7.66 11.61 -2.55
CA ASN A 466 6.83 12.55 -1.81
C ASN A 466 5.52 11.86 -1.44
N ILE A 467 5.13 12.02 -0.19
CA ILE A 467 3.83 11.63 0.34
C ILE A 467 3.06 12.93 0.54
N ASP A 468 2.03 13.11 -0.28
CA ASP A 468 1.00 14.10 -0.04
C ASP A 468 -0.01 13.54 0.98
N ASN A 469 -0.43 14.39 1.91
CA ASN A 469 -1.31 14.03 3.03
C ASN A 469 -0.86 12.77 3.79
N PRO A 470 0.32 12.79 4.45
CA PRO A 470 0.71 11.71 5.34
C PRO A 470 -0.36 11.45 6.40
N LEU A 471 -0.49 10.21 6.90
CA LEU A 471 -1.48 9.83 7.91
C LEU A 471 -1.33 10.64 9.20
N THR A 472 -0.08 10.97 9.57
CA THR A 472 0.22 11.79 10.74
C THR A 472 1.21 12.89 10.39
N ARG A 473 1.16 14.00 11.13
CA ARG A 473 2.05 15.17 11.02
C ARG A 473 2.66 15.51 12.37
N CYS A 474 3.72 16.29 12.38
CA CYS A 474 4.28 16.79 13.63
C CYS A 474 3.40 17.89 14.23
N ALA A 475 3.17 17.83 15.54
CA ALA A 475 2.60 18.96 16.26
C ALA A 475 3.52 20.20 16.15
N PRO A 476 2.99 21.43 16.22
CA PRO A 476 3.75 22.66 16.01
C PRO A 476 4.60 23.06 17.23
N THR A 477 5.14 22.10 17.98
CA THR A 477 5.90 22.34 19.21
C THR A 477 7.34 22.79 18.93
N ARG A 478 7.84 23.72 19.74
CA ARG A 478 9.22 24.22 19.71
C ARG A 478 9.86 24.14 21.10
N ASP A 479 11.19 24.03 21.15
CA ASP A 479 11.93 24.16 22.40
C ASP A 479 12.16 25.65 22.78
N ALA A 480 12.84 25.88 23.91
CA ALA A 480 13.13 27.23 24.40
C ALA A 480 14.00 28.05 23.44
N GLN A 481 14.71 27.40 22.51
CA GLN A 481 15.53 28.03 21.48
C GLN A 481 14.73 28.26 20.18
N GLY A 482 13.44 27.94 20.16
CA GLY A 482 12.57 28.08 18.99
C GLY A 482 12.79 26.97 17.94
N THR A 483 13.56 25.92 18.23
CA THR A 483 13.77 24.79 17.32
C THR A 483 12.56 23.84 17.35
N PRO A 484 12.06 23.36 16.19
CA PRO A 484 10.94 22.44 16.17
C PRO A 484 11.31 21.09 16.81
N THR A 485 10.46 20.59 17.69
CA THR A 485 10.75 19.38 18.49
C THR A 485 9.97 18.16 18.05
N CYS A 486 8.76 18.33 17.50
CA CYS A 486 7.82 17.25 17.21
C CYS A 486 7.60 16.34 18.44
N LEU A 487 7.20 16.94 19.58
CA LEU A 487 6.96 16.19 20.82
C LEU A 487 5.81 15.18 20.66
N SER A 488 4.82 15.50 19.85
CA SER A 488 3.71 14.64 19.46
C SER A 488 3.59 14.58 17.94
N ILE A 489 3.05 13.45 17.47
CA ILE A 489 2.51 13.33 16.11
C ILE A 489 0.99 13.36 16.21
N GLU A 490 0.35 14.06 15.29
CA GLU A 490 -1.09 14.30 15.25
C GLU A 490 -1.63 13.73 13.94
N GLN A 491 -2.87 13.22 13.97
CA GLN A 491 -3.51 12.76 12.75
C GLN A 491 -3.69 13.93 11.78
N THR A 492 -3.40 13.72 10.50
CA THR A 492 -3.76 14.70 9.48
C THR A 492 -5.27 14.88 9.45
N ASP A 493 -5.72 16.11 9.22
CA ASP A 493 -7.14 16.46 9.18
C ASP A 493 -7.95 15.41 8.39
N PRO A 494 -8.99 14.81 9.00
CA PRO A 494 -9.83 13.80 8.36
C PRO A 494 -10.41 14.22 7.01
N ALA A 495 -10.56 15.52 6.75
CA ALA A 495 -10.98 16.05 5.45
C ALA A 495 -10.00 15.68 4.31
N TYR A 496 -8.74 15.39 4.64
CA TYR A 496 -7.66 14.97 3.74
C TYR A 496 -7.30 13.49 3.85
N ASN A 497 -8.12 12.67 4.53
CA ASN A 497 -7.87 11.24 4.73
C ASN A 497 -8.21 10.39 3.49
N TRP A 498 -7.62 10.74 2.35
CA TRP A 498 -7.80 10.05 1.06
C TRP A 498 -6.77 8.93 0.84
N GLY A 499 -5.98 8.57 1.87
CA GLY A 499 -4.86 7.64 1.79
C GLY A 499 -3.51 8.35 1.67
N GLU A 500 -2.40 7.60 1.75
CA GLU A 500 -1.06 8.13 1.53
C GLU A 500 -0.81 8.32 0.03
N ASN A 501 -1.16 9.50 -0.46
CA ASN A 501 -0.95 9.89 -1.85
C ASN A 501 0.55 10.02 -2.09
N ARG A 502 1.08 9.29 -3.06
CA ARG A 502 2.53 9.22 -3.28
C ARG A 502 2.86 9.70 -4.68
N TRP A 503 3.98 10.39 -4.86
CA TRP A 503 4.51 10.68 -6.17
C TRP A 503 6.03 10.79 -6.11
N PHE A 504 6.69 10.56 -7.22
CA PHE A 504 8.14 10.72 -7.32
C PHE A 504 8.53 11.46 -8.58
N ILE A 505 9.75 11.98 -8.55
CA ILE A 505 10.41 12.62 -9.69
C ILE A 505 11.79 12.02 -9.84
N ILE A 506 12.36 12.20 -11.02
CA ILE A 506 13.72 11.78 -11.35
C ILE A 506 14.53 13.05 -11.58
N PRO A 507 15.30 13.50 -10.57
CA PRO A 507 16.16 14.66 -10.71
C PRO A 507 17.10 14.55 -11.92
N GLY A 508 17.35 15.66 -12.61
CA GLY A 508 18.29 15.72 -13.74
C GLY A 508 17.81 15.03 -15.02
N ALA A 509 16.61 14.45 -15.05
CA ALA A 509 16.07 13.84 -16.26
C ALA A 509 15.80 14.85 -17.39
N ASP A 510 15.52 16.11 -17.06
CA ASP A 510 15.44 17.23 -18.00
C ASP A 510 16.80 17.61 -18.60
N GLN A 511 17.90 17.11 -18.03
CA GLN A 511 19.28 17.31 -18.43
C GLN A 511 19.93 16.03 -18.99
N ASN A 512 19.12 15.02 -19.34
CA ASN A 512 19.57 13.70 -19.80
C ASN A 512 20.43 12.92 -18.79
N ASP A 513 20.35 13.24 -17.49
CA ASP A 513 21.19 12.65 -16.45
C ASP A 513 20.46 11.56 -15.65
N GLY A 514 19.11 11.59 -15.60
CA GLY A 514 18.23 10.48 -15.21
C GLY A 514 18.53 9.74 -13.90
N PHE A 515 18.00 8.52 -13.76
CA PHE A 515 18.32 7.56 -12.68
C PHE A 515 18.51 6.16 -13.26
N GLY A 516 19.60 5.47 -12.92
CA GLY A 516 19.99 4.28 -13.66
C GLY A 516 20.88 3.30 -12.91
N ILE A 517 21.28 2.26 -13.61
CA ILE A 517 22.23 1.23 -13.15
C ILE A 517 23.27 1.01 -14.25
N TYR A 518 24.53 1.21 -13.89
CA TYR A 518 25.70 0.99 -14.73
C TYR A 518 26.58 -0.10 -14.13
N ALA A 519 26.63 -1.26 -14.78
CA ALA A 519 27.31 -2.45 -14.29
C ALA A 519 28.84 -2.27 -14.18
N ASP A 520 29.43 -1.38 -14.98
CA ASP A 520 30.86 -1.05 -14.95
C ASP A 520 31.27 -0.17 -13.75
N GLN A 521 30.30 0.44 -13.07
CA GLN A 521 30.50 1.22 -11.84
C GLN A 521 30.26 0.39 -10.56
N ALA A 522 29.62 -0.77 -10.69
CA ALA A 522 29.34 -1.65 -9.57
C ALA A 522 30.60 -2.38 -9.07
N ILE A 523 30.64 -2.72 -7.78
CA ILE A 523 31.74 -3.50 -7.18
C ILE A 523 31.82 -4.93 -7.71
N ALA A 524 30.70 -5.46 -8.23
CA ALA A 524 30.57 -6.78 -8.83
C ALA A 524 29.33 -6.83 -9.74
N THR A 525 29.29 -7.84 -10.61
CA THR A 525 28.14 -8.16 -11.49
C THR A 525 27.85 -9.67 -11.42
N GLY A 526 26.74 -10.11 -12.03
CA GLY A 526 26.16 -11.41 -11.76
C GLY A 526 25.50 -11.44 -10.38
N THR A 527 25.44 -12.60 -9.74
CA THR A 527 24.98 -12.73 -8.34
C THR A 527 26.17 -12.55 -7.40
N PHE A 528 26.04 -11.64 -6.44
CA PHE A 528 27.06 -11.35 -5.42
C PHE A 528 26.40 -10.99 -4.09
N TYR A 529 27.20 -10.83 -3.03
CA TYR A 529 26.68 -10.54 -1.69
C TYR A 529 27.37 -9.32 -1.10
N THR A 530 26.61 -8.49 -0.39
CA THR A 530 27.11 -7.28 0.29
C THR A 530 26.68 -7.24 1.75
N ALA A 531 27.31 -6.35 2.52
CA ALA A 531 26.77 -5.90 3.79
C ALA A 531 25.42 -5.20 3.56
N PRO A 532 24.56 -5.07 4.59
CA PRO A 532 23.26 -4.40 4.47
C PRO A 532 23.35 -2.87 4.50
N TYR A 533 24.49 -2.31 4.96
CA TYR A 533 24.70 -0.87 5.11
C TYR A 533 25.99 -0.43 4.43
N VAL A 534 26.01 0.84 4.01
CA VAL A 534 27.27 1.57 3.79
C VAL A 534 27.95 1.73 5.14
N ASP A 535 29.22 1.34 5.23
CA ASP A 535 30.00 1.43 6.45
C ASP A 535 30.25 2.91 6.80
N PRO A 536 29.91 3.36 8.02
CA PRO A 536 30.10 4.75 8.42
C PRO A 536 31.57 5.17 8.49
N ASP A 537 32.51 4.24 8.63
CA ASP A 537 33.93 4.56 8.82
C ASP A 537 34.63 4.91 7.50
N ASP A 538 34.23 4.28 6.39
CA ASP A 538 34.84 4.51 5.07
C ASP A 538 33.86 4.94 3.97
N GLY A 539 32.56 4.98 4.28
CA GLY A 539 31.51 5.42 3.37
C GLY A 539 31.27 4.46 2.21
N LYS A 540 31.59 3.18 2.33
CA LYS A 540 31.44 2.18 1.26
C LYS A 540 30.55 1.00 1.64
N LEU A 541 29.91 0.42 0.63
CA LEU A 541 29.26 -0.88 0.75
C LEU A 541 30.29 -2.00 0.52
N HIS A 542 30.42 -2.92 1.46
CA HIS A 542 31.42 -3.99 1.42
C HIS A 542 30.87 -5.30 0.88
N LEU A 543 31.70 -6.03 0.14
CA LEU A 543 31.39 -7.41 -0.26
C LEU A 543 31.34 -8.34 0.95
N ARG A 544 30.49 -9.36 0.85
CA ARG A 544 30.32 -10.44 1.82
C ARG A 544 30.45 -11.80 1.17
N GLN A 545 30.76 -12.81 1.96
CA GLN A 545 30.55 -14.19 1.57
C GLN A 545 29.07 -14.53 1.75
N ALA A 546 28.53 -15.42 0.91
CA ALA A 546 27.14 -15.85 1.02
C ALA A 546 26.78 -16.44 2.40
N THR A 547 27.78 -16.97 3.11
CA THR A 547 27.65 -17.58 4.44
C THR A 547 27.67 -16.57 5.58
N ASP A 548 28.02 -15.30 5.33
CA ASP A 548 28.05 -14.28 6.37
C ASP A 548 26.63 -13.99 6.87
N ALA A 549 26.48 -13.79 8.19
CA ALA A 549 25.16 -13.61 8.80
C ALA A 549 24.43 -12.36 8.28
N ASP A 550 25.19 -11.32 7.94
CA ASP A 550 24.70 -10.05 7.39
C ASP A 550 24.70 -10.01 5.85
N ALA A 551 25.03 -11.11 5.16
CA ALA A 551 25.08 -11.15 3.71
C ALA A 551 23.71 -10.91 3.08
N VAL A 552 23.64 -9.89 2.23
CA VAL A 552 22.50 -9.54 1.38
C VAL A 552 22.85 -9.88 -0.06
N GLU A 553 22.06 -10.75 -0.68
CA GLU A 553 22.18 -11.10 -2.10
C GLU A 553 21.87 -9.90 -2.99
N GLN A 554 22.66 -9.73 -4.04
CA GLN A 554 22.51 -8.73 -5.09
C GLN A 554 22.58 -9.44 -6.45
N TYR A 555 21.98 -8.83 -7.47
CA TYR A 555 22.14 -9.24 -8.86
C TYR A 555 22.19 -8.03 -9.79
N ILE A 556 23.19 -8.00 -10.68
CA ILE A 556 23.26 -7.07 -11.81
C ILE A 556 23.66 -7.87 -13.05
N LYS A 557 22.86 -7.81 -14.12
CA LYS A 557 23.23 -8.44 -15.40
C LYS A 557 24.59 -7.90 -15.88
N PRO A 558 25.57 -8.76 -16.21
CA PRO A 558 26.86 -8.29 -16.73
C PRO A 558 26.69 -7.41 -17.96
N GLY A 559 27.36 -6.25 -17.96
CA GLY A 559 27.26 -5.27 -19.04
C GLY A 559 25.96 -4.46 -19.06
N LEU A 560 25.11 -4.55 -18.03
CA LEU A 560 23.91 -3.72 -17.91
C LEU A 560 24.26 -2.23 -17.93
N HIS A 561 23.56 -1.48 -18.78
CA HIS A 561 23.63 -0.03 -18.80
C HIS A 561 22.22 0.50 -19.11
N ILE A 562 21.49 0.88 -18.07
CA ILE A 562 20.13 1.39 -18.17
C ILE A 562 20.00 2.72 -17.45
N LEU A 563 19.22 3.62 -18.04
CA LEU A 563 18.96 4.93 -17.47
C LEU A 563 17.50 5.28 -17.70
N HIS A 564 16.77 5.62 -16.64
CA HIS A 564 15.43 6.17 -16.73
C HIS A 564 15.54 7.69 -16.89
N ILE A 565 15.25 8.18 -18.10
CA ILE A 565 15.23 9.61 -18.42
C ILE A 565 13.78 10.08 -18.65
N SER A 566 13.09 10.51 -17.60
CA SER A 566 11.80 11.22 -17.73
C SER A 566 11.73 12.37 -16.72
N GLY A 567 11.56 13.58 -17.22
CA GLY A 567 11.34 14.79 -16.41
C GLY A 567 9.91 14.91 -15.86
N GLU A 568 9.06 13.91 -16.11
CA GLU A 568 7.67 13.91 -15.70
C GLU A 568 7.52 13.57 -14.22
N ARG A 569 6.41 14.01 -13.62
CA ARG A 569 6.04 13.57 -12.28
C ARG A 569 5.32 12.23 -12.41
N TRP A 570 5.75 11.23 -11.65
CA TRP A 570 5.10 9.94 -11.61
C TRP A 570 4.11 9.90 -10.46
N ILE A 571 2.82 9.75 -10.80
CA ILE A 571 1.72 9.68 -9.84
C ILE A 571 0.96 8.36 -10.04
N PRO A 572 0.33 7.81 -8.99
CA PRO A 572 -0.63 6.75 -9.14
C PRO A 572 -1.79 7.22 -10.02
N TYR A 573 -2.17 6.38 -10.96
CA TYR A 573 -3.23 6.60 -11.90
C TYR A 573 -4.56 6.09 -11.38
N ASP A 574 -4.54 5.01 -10.61
CA ASP A 574 -5.73 4.34 -10.13
C ASP A 574 -5.61 3.90 -8.65
N PRO A 575 -6.74 3.77 -7.93
CA PRO A 575 -6.70 3.49 -6.50
C PRO A 575 -6.67 1.99 -6.16
N TRP A 576 -6.89 1.10 -7.13
CA TRP A 576 -6.94 -0.36 -6.90
C TRP A 576 -5.57 -1.02 -7.03
N TRP A 577 -4.87 -0.67 -8.09
CA TRP A 577 -3.54 -1.19 -8.43
C TRP A 577 -2.45 -0.16 -8.24
N VAL A 578 -2.78 1.12 -8.06
CA VAL A 578 -1.81 2.19 -7.80
C VAL A 578 -0.73 2.19 -8.89
N GLU A 579 -1.14 2.02 -10.15
CA GLU A 579 -0.25 2.04 -11.32
C GLU A 579 0.36 3.45 -11.46
N TYR A 580 1.68 3.58 -11.49
CA TYR A 580 2.30 4.89 -11.68
C TYR A 580 2.34 5.28 -13.16
N LYS A 581 1.80 6.46 -13.48
CA LYS A 581 1.90 7.07 -14.80
C LYS A 581 2.59 8.43 -14.74
N PRO A 582 3.32 8.78 -15.80
CA PRO A 582 3.86 10.11 -15.91
C PRO A 582 2.73 11.12 -16.15
N VAL A 583 2.83 12.27 -15.49
CA VAL A 583 1.98 13.43 -15.75
C VAL A 583 2.82 14.70 -15.90
N PRO A 584 2.40 15.64 -16.76
CA PRO A 584 3.03 16.96 -16.82
C PRO A 584 2.97 17.68 -15.46
N THR A 585 4.00 18.45 -15.17
CA THR A 585 4.09 19.25 -13.95
C THR A 585 2.90 20.20 -13.82
N GLY A 586 2.17 20.13 -12.69
CA GLY A 586 1.03 21.01 -12.38
C GLY A 586 -0.34 20.35 -12.46
N THR A 587 -0.45 19.15 -13.02
CA THR A 587 -1.71 18.40 -13.13
C THR A 587 -1.74 17.28 -12.10
N VAL A 588 -2.36 17.48 -10.94
CA VAL A 588 -2.60 16.36 -10.01
C VAL A 588 -3.93 16.47 -9.31
N ASN A 589 -4.64 15.35 -9.22
CA ASN A 589 -5.77 15.16 -8.31
C ASN A 589 -5.53 13.85 -7.55
N PHE A 590 -5.73 13.88 -6.24
CA PHE A 590 -5.25 12.86 -5.31
C PHE A 590 -6.39 12.21 -4.49
N ASP A 591 -7.63 12.33 -4.93
CA ASP A 591 -8.82 12.13 -4.08
C ASP A 591 -9.19 10.66 -3.75
N THR A 592 -8.39 9.64 -4.06
CA THR A 592 -8.94 8.28 -4.28
C THR A 592 -8.22 7.08 -3.67
N HIS A 593 -7.11 7.20 -2.95
CA HIS A 593 -6.28 6.01 -2.61
C HIS A 593 -6.74 5.22 -1.37
N ASN A 594 -7.65 5.73 -0.55
CA ASN A 594 -8.25 5.00 0.57
C ASN A 594 -9.52 4.27 0.11
N LEU A 595 -9.34 3.07 -0.46
CA LEU A 595 -10.43 2.28 -1.03
C LEU A 595 -11.52 2.02 0.01
N GLU A 596 -12.77 2.40 -0.31
CA GLU A 596 -13.94 2.22 0.55
C GLU A 596 -13.80 2.79 1.99
N ARG A 597 -12.83 3.69 2.23
CA ARG A 597 -12.41 4.11 3.57
C ARG A 597 -11.92 2.95 4.46
N GLY A 598 -11.34 1.92 3.84
CA GLY A 598 -10.83 0.72 4.48
C GLY A 598 -9.54 0.95 5.27
N LEU A 599 -8.79 2.02 4.96
CA LEU A 599 -7.69 2.47 5.81
C LEU A 599 -8.28 3.14 7.05
N GLN A 600 -8.21 2.42 8.16
CA GLN A 600 -8.52 2.93 9.48
C GLN A 600 -7.21 3.11 10.24
N TRP A 601 -7.08 4.21 10.95
CA TRP A 601 -6.01 4.33 11.94
C TRP A 601 -6.28 3.28 13.02
N GLY A 602 -5.30 2.41 13.28
CA GLY A 602 -5.40 1.42 14.34
C GLY A 602 -5.63 2.11 15.69
N ASN A 603 -6.62 1.62 16.43
CA ASN A 603 -6.80 1.93 17.86
C ASN A 603 -5.58 1.53 18.69
#